data_AF-A0A7L2VDB8-F1
#
_entry.id   AF-A0A7L2VDB8-F1
#
_cell.length_a   1.000
_cell.length_b   1.000
_cell.length_c   1.000
_cell.angle_alpha   90.00
_cell.angle_beta   90.00
_cell.angle_gamma   90.00
#
_symmetry.space_group_name_H-M   'P 1'
#
loop_
_entity.id
_entity.type
_entity.pdbx_description
1 polymer ?
#
loop_
_entity_poly.entity_id
_entity_poly.type
_entity_poly.pdbx_seq_one_letter_code
_entity_poly.pdbx_strand_id
1 'polypeptide(L)'
;YIPHIVLGKGPPGGAWHSMEGSMLTISFGDWMELPGLSFKEWAASKRRNIKSDRVMPEEIACYYKHYVKVMGLQKNFRDNVYITSVSRLYRGKDDEDRSQLNENVSTQHLEMEDGQKSLTKRNWEVRGYQRATDGSHVPFCLFAENVALATGTFDSPGRLQVEGEDFPFVLHSMSDFGAAISKGK
;
A
#
# COMPACT_ATOMS: atom_id res chain seq x y z
N TYR A 1 16.01 -10.78 12.32
CA TYR A 1 14.53 -10.62 12.24
C TYR A 1 14.18 -9.29 12.87
N ILE A 2 13.43 -8.43 12.17
CA ILE A 2 12.97 -7.14 12.69
C ILE A 2 11.46 -7.25 12.93
N PRO A 3 10.94 -7.00 14.15
CA PRO A 3 9.50 -6.94 14.38
C PRO A 3 8.86 -5.84 13.52
N HIS A 4 7.91 -6.21 12.65
CA HIS A 4 7.26 -5.27 11.75
C HIS A 4 5.83 -5.70 11.45
N ILE A 5 5.03 -4.75 10.95
CA ILE A 5 3.69 -4.96 10.46
C ILE A 5 3.54 -4.30 9.08
N VAL A 6 2.84 -4.96 8.17
CA VAL A 6 2.53 -4.48 6.83
C VAL A 6 1.02 -4.30 6.73
N LEU A 7 0.60 -3.08 6.45
CA LEU A 7 -0.81 -2.68 6.41
C LEU A 7 -1.18 -2.34 4.97
N GLY A 8 -2.24 -2.96 4.43
CA GLY A 8 -2.65 -2.73 3.05
C GLY A 8 -4.14 -2.92 2.83
N LYS A 9 -4.66 -2.27 1.78
CA LYS A 9 -6.08 -2.32 1.38
C LYS A 9 -6.54 -3.71 0.95
N GLY A 10 -5.61 -4.57 0.52
CA GLY A 10 -5.89 -5.88 -0.05
C GLY A 10 -4.77 -6.89 0.20
N PRO A 11 -4.82 -8.06 -0.46
CA PRO A 11 -3.82 -9.10 -0.30
C PRO A 11 -2.43 -8.66 -0.81
N PRO A 12 -1.35 -9.35 -0.40
CA PRO A 12 -0.02 -9.09 -0.93
C PRO A 12 0.00 -9.18 -2.46
N GLY A 13 0.67 -8.23 -3.10
CA GLY A 13 0.72 -8.10 -4.56
C GLY A 13 0.36 -6.71 -5.07
N GLY A 14 -0.30 -5.86 -4.26
CA GLY A 14 -0.54 -4.47 -4.62
C GLY A 14 -1.27 -4.30 -5.96
N ALA A 15 -0.77 -3.43 -6.84
CA ALA A 15 -1.39 -3.07 -8.11
C ALA A 15 -1.63 -4.26 -9.06
N TRP A 16 -0.89 -5.35 -8.93
CA TRP A 16 -1.08 -6.56 -9.74
C TRP A 16 -2.48 -7.17 -9.61
N HIS A 17 -3.17 -6.95 -8.48
CA HIS A 17 -4.57 -7.40 -8.28
C HIS A 17 -5.60 -6.53 -9.00
N SER A 18 -5.22 -5.31 -9.39
CA SER A 18 -6.11 -4.33 -10.03
C SER A 18 -5.86 -4.19 -11.53
N MET A 19 -4.78 -4.80 -12.05
CA MET A 19 -4.45 -4.80 -13.46
C MET A 19 -5.38 -5.74 -14.24
N GLU A 20 -5.78 -5.33 -15.44
CA GLU A 20 -6.74 -6.06 -16.27
C GLU A 20 -6.22 -7.45 -16.67
N GLY A 21 -7.06 -8.47 -16.53
CA GLY A 21 -6.72 -9.87 -16.79
C GLY A 21 -6.62 -10.27 -18.26
N SER A 22 -6.74 -9.33 -19.21
CA SER A 22 -6.54 -9.56 -20.65
C SER A 22 -5.14 -9.12 -21.13
N MET A 23 -4.42 -8.35 -20.31
CA MET A 23 -3.09 -7.84 -20.65
C MET A 23 -2.00 -8.80 -20.19
N LEU A 24 -0.92 -8.89 -20.98
CA LEU A 24 0.32 -9.57 -20.57
C LEU A 24 1.28 -8.56 -19.92
N THR A 25 2.14 -9.05 -19.05
CA THR A 25 3.25 -8.24 -18.54
C THR A 25 4.16 -7.76 -19.66
N ILE A 26 4.68 -6.54 -19.54
CA ILE A 26 5.66 -6.00 -20.49
C ILE A 26 6.98 -6.78 -20.37
N SER A 27 7.39 -7.06 -19.13
CA SER A 27 8.60 -7.81 -18.79
C SER A 27 8.35 -9.31 -18.69
N PHE A 28 9.42 -10.09 -18.69
CA PHE A 28 9.38 -11.53 -18.46
C PHE A 28 9.11 -11.88 -16.98
N GLY A 29 8.41 -12.99 -16.75
CA GLY A 29 8.09 -13.48 -15.40
C GLY A 29 9.34 -13.64 -14.51
N ASP A 30 10.42 -14.18 -15.09
CA ASP A 30 11.68 -14.43 -14.39
C ASP A 30 12.34 -13.14 -13.85
N TRP A 31 12.07 -11.97 -14.45
CA TRP A 31 12.62 -10.69 -13.97
C TRP A 31 11.82 -10.11 -12.80
N MET A 32 10.65 -10.68 -12.53
CA MET A 32 9.75 -10.28 -11.45
C MET A 32 9.73 -11.34 -10.34
N GLU A 33 10.65 -12.30 -10.35
CA GLU A 33 10.73 -13.30 -9.30
C GLU A 33 11.31 -12.71 -8.00
N LEU A 34 10.93 -13.31 -6.88
CA LEU A 34 11.41 -12.94 -5.55
C LEU A 34 12.45 -13.95 -5.06
N PRO A 35 13.46 -13.49 -4.29
CA PRO A 35 14.55 -14.35 -3.83
C PRO A 35 14.07 -15.61 -3.10
N GLY A 36 14.65 -16.76 -3.45
CA GLY A 36 14.35 -18.04 -2.78
C GLY A 36 13.08 -18.73 -3.25
N LEU A 37 12.38 -18.21 -4.27
CA LEU A 37 11.28 -18.92 -4.94
C LEU A 37 11.30 -18.62 -6.43
N SER A 38 11.76 -19.53 -7.27
CA SER A 38 11.75 -19.27 -8.73
C SER A 38 10.33 -19.14 -9.26
N PHE A 39 10.09 -18.13 -10.09
CA PHE A 39 8.77 -17.95 -10.72
C PHE A 39 8.46 -19.13 -11.66
N LYS A 40 9.43 -19.56 -12.47
CA LYS A 40 9.28 -20.66 -13.42
C LYS A 40 8.92 -21.98 -12.73
N GLU A 41 9.62 -22.33 -11.65
CA GLU A 41 9.33 -23.53 -10.87
C GLU A 41 7.94 -23.45 -10.22
N TRP A 42 7.60 -22.28 -9.66
CA TRP A 42 6.28 -22.04 -9.10
C TRP A 42 5.16 -22.21 -10.13
N ALA A 43 5.33 -21.67 -11.34
CA ALA A 43 4.32 -21.77 -12.38
C ALA A 43 4.20 -23.19 -12.94
N ALA A 44 5.33 -23.90 -13.12
CA ALA A 44 5.35 -25.30 -13.55
C ALA A 44 4.61 -26.20 -12.55
N SER A 45 4.75 -25.94 -11.24
CA SER A 45 4.05 -26.69 -10.18
C SER A 45 2.51 -26.59 -10.28
N LYS A 46 2.01 -25.51 -10.90
CA LYS A 46 0.57 -25.29 -11.13
C LYS A 46 0.05 -25.87 -12.46
N ARG A 47 0.84 -26.73 -13.12
CA ARG A 47 0.53 -27.35 -14.42
C ARG A 47 0.19 -26.32 -15.52
N ARG A 48 0.79 -25.13 -15.46
CA ARG A 48 0.67 -24.14 -16.52
C ARG A 48 1.76 -24.41 -17.56
N ASN A 49 1.36 -24.77 -18.77
CA ASN A 49 2.25 -24.72 -19.92
C ASN A 49 2.44 -23.24 -20.28
N ILE A 50 3.42 -22.61 -19.65
CA ILE A 50 3.85 -21.27 -20.03
C ILE A 50 4.45 -21.38 -21.43
N LYS A 51 3.65 -21.02 -22.45
CA LYS A 51 4.08 -20.95 -23.85
C LYS A 51 4.83 -19.64 -24.17
N SER A 52 4.80 -18.68 -23.25
CA SER A 52 5.32 -17.31 -23.41
C SER A 52 6.03 -16.89 -22.13
N ASP A 53 7.23 -16.32 -22.23
CA ASP A 53 7.99 -15.83 -21.06
C ASP A 53 7.29 -14.65 -20.34
N ARG A 54 6.33 -14.01 -21.03
CA ARG A 54 5.41 -13.03 -20.45
C ARG A 54 4.19 -13.70 -19.86
N VAL A 55 3.73 -13.17 -18.73
CA VAL A 55 2.69 -13.77 -17.89
C VAL A 55 1.56 -12.78 -17.67
N MET A 56 0.40 -13.26 -17.21
CA MET A 56 -0.69 -12.34 -16.88
C MET A 56 -0.39 -11.65 -15.52
N PRO A 57 -0.79 -10.38 -15.33
CA PRO A 57 -0.70 -9.68 -14.05
C PRO A 57 -1.28 -10.48 -12.87
N GLU A 58 -2.39 -11.19 -13.10
CA GLU A 58 -3.01 -12.07 -12.12
C GLU A 58 -2.08 -13.20 -11.65
N GLU A 59 -1.22 -13.72 -12.53
CA GLU A 59 -0.25 -14.76 -12.18
C GLU A 59 0.83 -14.21 -11.26
N ILE A 60 1.32 -13.00 -11.54
CA ILE A 60 2.27 -12.28 -10.67
C ILE A 60 1.63 -11.98 -9.31
N ALA A 61 0.37 -11.52 -9.29
CA ALA A 61 -0.37 -11.27 -8.06
C ALA A 61 -0.50 -12.54 -7.21
N CYS A 62 -0.83 -13.67 -7.84
CA CYS A 62 -0.90 -14.98 -7.20
C CYS A 62 0.46 -15.44 -6.68
N TYR A 63 1.52 -15.22 -7.45
CA TYR A 63 2.89 -15.57 -7.09
C TYR A 63 3.35 -14.81 -5.84
N TYR A 64 3.20 -13.48 -5.80
CA TYR A 64 3.57 -12.68 -4.63
C TYR A 64 2.73 -13.01 -3.38
N LYS A 65 1.43 -13.26 -3.55
CA LYS A 65 0.58 -13.75 -2.45
C LYS A 65 1.07 -15.09 -1.91
N HIS A 66 1.46 -16.00 -2.79
CA HIS A 66 1.98 -17.31 -2.38
C HIS A 66 3.35 -17.20 -1.72
N TYR A 67 4.22 -16.32 -2.22
CA TYR A 67 5.54 -16.03 -1.65
C TYR A 67 5.44 -15.66 -0.17
N VAL A 68 4.55 -14.74 0.19
CA VAL A 68 4.32 -14.34 1.60
C VAL A 68 3.93 -15.53 2.49
N LYS A 69 3.19 -16.50 1.94
CA LYS A 69 2.79 -17.71 2.66
C LYS A 69 3.96 -18.68 2.84
N VAL A 70 4.68 -19.01 1.78
CA VAL A 70 5.78 -20.01 1.84
C VAL A 70 6.98 -19.50 2.63
N MET A 71 7.21 -18.18 2.64
CA MET A 71 8.27 -17.55 3.43
C MET A 71 7.89 -17.28 4.89
N GLY A 72 6.67 -17.66 5.32
CA GLY A 72 6.24 -17.48 6.72
C GLY A 72 6.02 -16.02 7.13
N LEU A 73 5.80 -15.12 6.15
CA LEU A 73 5.66 -13.68 6.37
C LEU A 73 4.22 -13.27 6.71
N GLN A 74 3.23 -14.15 6.48
CA GLN A 74 1.80 -13.85 6.61
C GLN A 74 1.40 -13.23 7.95
N LYS A 75 2.08 -13.60 9.04
CA LYS A 75 1.80 -13.10 10.40
C LYS A 75 1.98 -11.58 10.54
N ASN A 76 2.80 -10.98 9.67
CA ASN A 76 3.08 -9.56 9.69
C ASN A 76 2.14 -8.76 8.77
N PHE A 77 1.35 -9.40 7.92
CA PHE A 77 0.47 -8.72 6.97
C PHE A 77 -0.95 -8.60 7.54
N ARG A 78 -1.55 -7.41 7.38
CA ARG A 78 -2.96 -7.15 7.65
C ARG A 78 -3.60 -6.55 6.41
N ASP A 79 -4.61 -7.24 5.90
CA ASP A 79 -5.41 -6.81 4.76
C ASP A 79 -6.62 -5.98 5.19
N ASN A 80 -7.27 -5.35 4.21
CA ASN A 80 -8.43 -4.48 4.42
C ASN A 80 -8.14 -3.33 5.39
N VAL A 81 -6.89 -2.87 5.46
CA VAL A 81 -6.46 -1.76 6.31
C VAL A 81 -6.27 -0.50 5.47
N TYR A 82 -6.82 0.61 5.96
CA TYR A 82 -6.78 1.93 5.32
C TYR A 82 -6.14 2.93 6.28
N ILE A 83 -5.00 3.47 5.88
CA ILE A 83 -4.29 4.51 6.63
C ILE A 83 -4.91 5.86 6.30
N THR A 84 -5.25 6.64 7.33
CA THR A 84 -5.82 7.98 7.20
C THR A 84 -4.86 9.07 7.64
N SER A 85 -3.89 8.76 8.51
CA SER A 85 -2.87 9.71 8.92
C SER A 85 -1.59 9.00 9.36
N VAL A 86 -0.45 9.61 9.00
CA VAL A 86 0.88 9.26 9.51
C VAL A 86 1.53 10.56 9.95
N SER A 87 1.77 10.71 11.24
CA SER A 87 2.34 11.92 11.82
C SER A 87 3.44 11.58 12.79
N ARG A 88 4.43 12.46 12.92
CA ARG A 88 5.49 12.31 13.92
C ARG A 88 5.08 13.07 15.16
N LEU A 89 5.08 12.39 16.31
CA LEU A 89 4.85 13.07 17.58
C LEU A 89 6.10 13.87 17.98
N TYR A 90 5.89 15.04 18.57
CA TYR A 90 6.93 15.82 19.23
C TYR A 90 6.42 16.18 20.63
N ARG A 91 7.28 16.16 21.64
CA ARG A 91 6.97 16.72 22.96
C ARG A 91 8.12 17.59 23.40
N GLY A 92 7.79 18.76 23.94
CA GLY A 92 8.76 19.62 24.60
C GLY A 92 9.36 18.90 25.81
N LYS A 93 10.61 19.21 26.12
CA LYS A 93 11.33 18.64 27.27
C LYS A 93 10.73 19.06 28.63
N ASP A 94 9.80 20.02 28.62
CA ASP A 94 9.18 20.60 29.82
C ASP A 94 8.00 19.77 30.37
N ASP A 95 7.63 18.68 29.70
CA ASP A 95 6.46 17.87 30.06
C ASP A 95 6.78 16.65 30.97
N GLU A 96 8.03 16.45 31.39
CA GLU A 96 8.36 15.40 32.35
C GLU A 96 8.07 15.80 33.81
N ASP A 97 7.96 17.11 34.12
CA ASP A 97 7.63 17.60 35.47
C ASP A 97 6.11 17.77 35.73
N ARG A 98 5.27 17.64 34.70
CA ARG A 98 3.81 17.75 34.86
C ARG A 98 3.15 16.39 34.70
N SER A 99 3.42 15.49 35.64
CA SER A 99 2.40 14.52 36.02
C SER A 99 1.21 15.31 36.56
N GLN A 100 0.05 15.14 35.93
CA GLN A 100 -1.29 15.64 36.28
C GLN A 100 -1.80 16.84 35.45
N LEU A 101 -3.00 16.59 34.89
CA LEU A 101 -3.99 17.46 34.27
C LEU A 101 -3.94 17.72 32.75
N ASN A 102 -4.92 17.05 32.12
CA ASN A 102 -5.88 17.56 31.13
C ASN A 102 -5.62 17.45 29.63
N GLU A 103 -6.68 16.89 29.02
CA GLU A 103 -7.01 16.85 27.61
C GLU A 103 -6.90 18.23 26.96
N ASN A 104 -6.24 18.27 25.81
CA ASN A 104 -6.56 19.03 24.60
C ASN A 104 -5.29 19.13 23.76
N VAL A 105 -5.06 18.13 22.90
CA VAL A 105 -3.89 18.08 22.02
C VAL A 105 -4.06 19.13 20.93
N SER A 106 -3.43 20.29 21.11
CA SER A 106 -3.28 21.30 20.07
C SER A 106 -2.06 20.96 19.23
N THR A 107 -2.27 20.57 17.97
CA THR A 107 -1.25 20.46 16.93
C THR A 107 -0.75 21.86 16.59
N GLN A 108 0.29 22.31 17.27
CA GLN A 108 1.01 23.53 16.89
C GLN A 108 2.12 23.17 15.91
N HIS A 109 1.89 23.55 14.66
CA HIS A 109 2.91 23.68 13.63
C HIS A 109 3.78 24.89 14.06
N LEU A 110 5.02 24.65 14.47
CA LEU A 110 5.94 25.73 14.80
C LEU A 110 7.07 25.77 13.78
N GLU A 111 7.09 26.89 13.05
CA GLU A 111 8.20 27.33 12.22
C GLU A 111 9.46 27.45 13.08
N MET A 112 10.58 26.90 12.59
CA MET A 112 11.84 26.83 13.31
C MET A 112 12.58 28.17 13.19
N GLU A 113 12.60 28.94 14.27
CA GLU A 113 13.66 29.93 14.52
C GLU A 113 14.74 29.37 15.46
N ASP A 114 15.95 29.80 15.17
CA ASP A 114 17.26 29.38 15.65
C ASP A 114 17.35 29.30 17.19
N GLY A 115 17.48 28.08 17.71
CA GLY A 115 17.54 27.85 19.15
C GLY A 115 17.49 26.37 19.48
N GLN A 116 18.68 25.78 19.64
CA GLN A 116 18.99 24.37 19.88
C GLN A 116 18.22 23.73 21.05
N LYS A 117 16.92 23.46 20.87
CA LYS A 117 16.14 22.57 21.76
C LYS A 117 16.37 21.13 21.33
N SER A 118 17.01 20.36 22.20
CA SER A 118 17.22 18.91 22.05
C SER A 118 15.86 18.20 21.95
N LEU A 119 15.33 18.06 20.73
CA LEU A 119 14.11 17.32 20.42
C LEU A 119 14.37 15.83 20.66
N THR A 120 13.70 15.22 21.63
CA THR A 120 13.69 13.76 21.79
C THR A 120 12.90 13.13 20.65
N LYS A 121 13.56 12.27 19.86
CA LYS A 121 12.94 11.53 18.76
C LYS A 121 11.81 10.65 19.32
N ARG A 122 10.56 10.91 18.92
CA ARG A 122 9.40 10.08 19.28
C ARG A 122 8.94 9.22 18.12
N ASN A 123 8.20 8.18 18.48
CA ASN A 123 7.55 7.27 17.54
C ASN A 123 6.58 8.02 16.62
N TRP A 124 6.40 7.48 15.42
CA TRP A 124 5.33 7.84 14.51
C TRP A 124 4.00 7.37 15.05
N GLU A 125 2.97 8.21 14.91
CA GLU A 125 1.58 7.85 15.09
C GLU A 125 0.98 7.50 13.73
N VAL A 126 0.40 6.30 13.62
CA VAL A 126 -0.26 5.81 12.40
C VAL A 126 -1.72 5.54 12.74
N ARG A 127 -2.62 6.30 12.14
CA ARG A 127 -4.08 6.18 12.32
C ARG A 127 -4.73 5.63 11.06
N GLY A 128 -5.80 4.88 11.25
CA GLY A 128 -6.55 4.30 10.15
C GLY A 128 -7.76 3.54 10.63
N TYR A 129 -8.33 2.76 9.72
CA TYR A 129 -9.38 1.81 10.03
C TYR A 129 -9.16 0.49 9.30
N GLN A 130 -9.64 -0.60 9.90
CA GLN A 130 -9.78 -1.89 9.24
C GLN A 130 -11.24 -2.06 8.81
N ARG A 131 -11.45 -2.43 7.54
CA ARG A 131 -12.78 -2.74 7.02
C ARG A 131 -13.11 -4.21 7.29
N ALA A 132 -14.15 -4.46 8.06
CA ALA A 132 -14.65 -5.80 8.35
C ALA A 132 -15.49 -6.34 7.19
N THR A 133 -15.79 -7.65 7.23
CA THR A 133 -16.54 -8.35 6.18
C THR A 133 -17.99 -7.88 6.06
N ASP A 134 -18.54 -7.30 7.12
CA ASP A 134 -19.89 -6.71 7.15
C ASP A 134 -19.91 -5.26 6.63
N GLY A 135 -18.76 -4.74 6.18
CA GLY A 135 -18.60 -3.36 5.72
C GLY A 135 -18.38 -2.34 6.83
N SER A 136 -18.40 -2.74 8.11
CA SER A 136 -18.11 -1.84 9.22
C SER A 136 -16.62 -1.44 9.24
N HIS A 137 -16.35 -0.25 9.79
CA HIS A 137 -14.99 0.29 9.93
C HIS A 137 -14.57 0.29 11.39
N VAL A 138 -13.50 -0.45 11.70
CA VAL A 138 -12.90 -0.49 13.04
C VAL A 138 -11.69 0.43 13.07
N PRO A 139 -11.74 1.59 13.76
CA PRO A 139 -10.62 2.50 13.82
C PRO A 139 -9.47 1.93 14.66
N PHE A 140 -8.24 2.31 14.33
CA PHE A 140 -7.06 1.98 15.12
C PHE A 140 -6.06 3.14 15.16
N CYS A 141 -5.17 3.07 16.15
CA CYS A 141 -3.98 3.91 16.25
C CYS A 141 -2.79 3.02 16.64
N LEU A 142 -1.68 3.14 15.91
CA LEU A 142 -0.44 2.41 16.15
C LEU A 142 0.71 3.39 16.34
N PHE A 143 1.67 3.01 17.17
CA PHE A 143 2.93 3.74 17.31
C PHE A 143 4.09 2.90 16.79
N ALA A 144 4.92 3.47 15.93
CA ALA A 144 6.07 2.79 15.34
C ALA A 144 7.32 3.68 15.36
N GLU A 145 8.48 3.10 15.66
CA GLU A 145 9.73 3.84 15.63
C GLU A 145 10.09 4.28 14.20
N ASN A 146 9.83 3.40 13.23
CA ASN A 146 10.13 3.61 11.82
C ASN A 146 8.88 3.31 10.98
N VAL A 147 8.66 4.10 9.93
CA VAL A 147 7.57 3.93 8.98
C VAL A 147 8.14 3.94 7.56
N ALA A 148 7.74 2.97 6.75
CA ALA A 148 8.02 2.93 5.32
C ALA A 148 6.70 3.05 4.55
N LEU A 149 6.62 4.02 3.64
CA LEU A 149 5.44 4.22 2.79
C LEU A 149 5.68 3.55 1.45
N ALA A 150 4.90 2.51 1.16
CA ALA A 150 4.93 1.77 -0.09
C ALA A 150 3.52 1.79 -0.73
N THR A 151 2.94 2.99 -0.87
CA THR A 151 1.54 3.18 -1.26
C THR A 151 1.30 3.11 -2.77
N GLY A 152 2.37 3.07 -3.58
CA GLY A 152 2.27 3.12 -5.03
C GLY A 152 1.69 4.44 -5.55
N THR A 153 1.49 4.51 -6.87
CA THR A 153 0.94 5.68 -7.58
C THR A 153 -0.17 5.33 -8.57
N PHE A 154 -0.54 4.04 -8.66
CA PHE A 154 -1.50 3.54 -9.65
C PHE A 154 -2.95 3.93 -9.33
N ASP A 155 -3.24 4.25 -8.05
CA ASP A 155 -4.60 4.43 -7.52
C ASP A 155 -5.28 5.74 -7.96
N SER A 156 -4.51 6.77 -8.32
CA SER A 156 -5.04 8.12 -8.60
C SER A 156 -4.47 8.63 -9.92
N PRO A 157 -5.27 8.63 -11.00
CA PRO A 157 -4.78 9.08 -12.29
C PRO A 157 -4.54 10.59 -12.29
N GLY A 158 -3.45 11.01 -12.92
CA GLY A 158 -3.17 12.42 -13.14
C GLY A 158 -4.25 13.06 -14.02
N ARG A 159 -4.65 14.29 -13.65
CA ARG A 159 -5.61 15.11 -14.39
C ARG A 159 -4.88 16.34 -14.92
N LEU A 160 -4.94 16.53 -16.23
CA LEU A 160 -4.27 17.63 -16.93
C LEU A 160 -5.05 18.94 -16.87
N GLN A 161 -6.35 18.89 -16.54
CA GLN A 161 -7.26 20.04 -16.44
C GLN A 161 -7.32 20.85 -17.74
N VAL A 162 -7.28 20.15 -18.87
CA VAL A 162 -7.37 20.74 -20.22
C VAL A 162 -8.80 20.63 -20.77
N GLU A 163 -9.14 21.52 -21.69
CA GLU A 163 -10.44 21.47 -22.36
C GLU A 163 -10.65 20.11 -23.04
N GLY A 164 -11.83 19.52 -22.84
CA GLY A 164 -12.20 18.22 -23.38
C GLY A 164 -11.74 17.01 -22.56
N GLU A 165 -10.98 17.19 -21.47
CA GLU A 165 -10.56 16.07 -20.60
C GLU A 165 -11.77 15.36 -19.95
N ASP A 166 -12.86 16.07 -19.69
CA ASP A 166 -14.07 15.52 -19.07
C ASP A 166 -15.05 14.88 -20.09
N PHE A 167 -14.67 14.72 -21.36
CA PHE A 167 -15.57 14.11 -22.34
C PHE A 167 -15.82 12.62 -22.05
N PRO A 168 -17.02 12.08 -22.36
CA PRO A 168 -17.40 10.70 -21.99
C PRO A 168 -16.54 9.58 -22.60
N PHE A 169 -15.76 9.88 -23.63
CA PHE A 169 -14.85 8.95 -24.30
C PHE A 169 -13.39 9.11 -23.85
N VAL A 170 -13.11 10.06 -22.96
CA VAL A 170 -11.81 10.21 -22.31
C VAL A 170 -11.84 9.40 -21.02
N LEU A 171 -10.93 8.44 -20.90
CA LEU A 171 -10.88 7.49 -19.80
C LEU A 171 -9.52 7.58 -19.12
N HIS A 172 -9.52 7.63 -17.79
CA HIS A 172 -8.32 7.84 -16.98
C HIS A 172 -7.81 6.57 -16.30
N SER A 173 -8.50 5.44 -16.50
CA SER A 173 -8.06 4.15 -15.99
C SER A 173 -8.19 3.06 -17.06
N MET A 174 -7.30 2.07 -17.02
CA MET A 174 -7.38 0.92 -17.92
C MET A 174 -8.64 0.09 -17.68
N SER A 175 -9.11 0.01 -16.43
CA SER A 175 -10.35 -0.69 -16.08
C SER A 175 -11.57 -0.05 -16.74
N ASP A 176 -11.67 1.29 -16.72
CA ASP A 176 -12.76 2.00 -17.39
C ASP A 176 -12.67 1.85 -18.91
N PHE A 177 -11.45 1.86 -19.45
CA PHE A 177 -11.19 1.59 -20.87
C PHE A 177 -11.64 0.19 -21.29
N GLY A 178 -11.22 -0.86 -20.58
CA GLY A 178 -11.66 -2.23 -20.85
C GLY A 178 -13.18 -2.38 -20.73
N ALA A 179 -13.79 -1.72 -19.74
CA ALA A 179 -15.24 -1.69 -19.59
C ALA A 179 -15.96 -0.97 -20.76
N ALA A 180 -15.39 0.10 -21.31
CA ALA A 180 -15.93 0.78 -22.49
C ALA A 180 -15.84 -0.08 -23.75
N ILE A 181 -14.67 -0.68 -24.01
CA ILE A 181 -14.44 -1.57 -25.15
C ILE A 181 -15.36 -2.79 -25.11
N SER A 182 -15.53 -3.42 -23.93
CA SER A 182 -16.44 -4.56 -23.77
C SER A 182 -17.91 -4.23 -24.07
N LYS A 183 -18.29 -2.96 -23.96
CA LYS A 183 -19.62 -2.43 -24.29
C LYS A 183 -19.75 -1.97 -25.74
N GLY A 184 -18.68 -2.09 -26.55
CA GLY A 184 -18.64 -1.64 -27.94
C GLY A 184 -18.70 -0.12 -28.09
N LYS A 185 -18.21 0.62 -27.09
CA LYS A 185 -18.07 2.08 -27.14
C LYS A 185 -16.70 2.51 -27.61
#